data_AF-A0A7W0Q6V9-F1
#
_entry.id   AF-A0A7W0Q6V9-F1
#
_cell.length_a   1.000
_cell.length_b   1.000
_cell.length_c   1.000
_cell.angle_alpha   90.00
_cell.angle_beta   90.00
_cell.angle_gamma   90.00
#
_symmetry.space_group_name_H-M   'P 1'
#
loop_
_entity.id
_entity.type
_entity.pdbx_description
1 polymer ?
#
loop_
_entity_poly.entity_id
_entity_poly.type
_entity_poly.pdbx_seq_one_letter_code
_entity_poly.pdbx_strand_id
1 'polypeptide(L)'
;MKRLALVTVLTSAAACGGTASDDVTGPYTGEVRRFVVDRITVPHDSEQTMRFGADLDGNGTLDNKLGLVTAVLTMTNDLSLDEADMIAAGALTSIVEIQADDLADDDSVAITYRGAEGDDATVAGGRLVGGAFRSNRTATTRAPGRAVIRLPVFTNADPLALQLEGMEVDLDPDGTGGYHAIIRGGIREDVARIAAYAGLVQMFETEPERHLVFQRQVDADHDGTMSMAELADSVIALLVVADIQLFDGARYAPRAMPTRKDSVSIGFGVHLVPCASGRCVDAAPRNACRNRVRDGAETDVDCGGTCQPCAAAKRCTVPADCQTAACTGGTCAPASCSNGVRDGFESDIDCGSACAACGLGSVCAADWDCTSDACDHGAASTGRCVTP
;
A
#
# COMPACT_ATOMS: atom_id res chain seq x y z
N MET A 1 -3.24 -20.46 -85.53
CA MET A 1 -2.23 -20.67 -84.48
C MET A 1 -2.25 -19.50 -83.51
N LYS A 2 -2.97 -19.61 -82.39
CA LYS A 2 -2.90 -18.66 -81.27
C LYS A 2 -2.79 -19.49 -79.99
N ARG A 3 -1.69 -19.31 -79.27
CA ARG A 3 -1.35 -20.01 -78.02
C ARG A 3 -2.23 -19.45 -76.89
N LEU A 4 -2.96 -20.32 -76.19
CA LEU A 4 -3.62 -20.00 -74.93
C LEU A 4 -2.58 -20.18 -73.81
N ALA A 5 -2.22 -19.10 -73.12
CA ALA A 5 -1.35 -19.14 -71.96
C ALA A 5 -2.17 -19.52 -70.73
N LEU A 6 -1.80 -20.61 -70.08
CA LEU A 6 -2.36 -21.06 -68.80
C LEU A 6 -1.67 -20.25 -67.69
N VAL A 7 -2.39 -19.31 -67.08
CA VAL A 7 -1.91 -18.59 -65.89
C VAL A 7 -2.29 -19.41 -64.67
N THR A 8 -1.31 -20.10 -64.09
CA THR A 8 -1.44 -20.80 -62.82
C THR A 8 -1.38 -19.77 -61.70
N VAL A 9 -2.52 -19.49 -61.07
CA VAL A 9 -2.58 -18.67 -59.85
C VAL A 9 -2.04 -19.52 -58.70
N LEU A 10 -0.79 -19.26 -58.29
CA LEU A 10 -0.27 -19.74 -57.01
C LEU A 10 -0.96 -18.95 -55.89
N THR A 11 -1.93 -19.58 -55.24
CA THR A 11 -2.44 -19.12 -53.94
C THR A 11 -1.40 -19.41 -52.87
N SER A 12 -0.52 -18.45 -52.61
CA SER A 12 0.31 -18.43 -51.41
C SER A 12 -0.59 -18.22 -50.18
N ALA A 13 -0.91 -19.31 -49.49
CA ALA A 13 -1.48 -19.26 -48.15
C ALA A 13 -0.42 -18.65 -47.22
N ALA A 14 -0.59 -17.38 -46.87
CA ALA A 14 0.14 -16.76 -45.78
C ALA A 14 -0.29 -17.46 -44.48
N ALA A 15 0.57 -18.35 -43.97
CA ALA A 15 0.44 -18.82 -42.60
C ALA A 15 0.62 -17.61 -41.69
N CYS A 16 -0.47 -17.15 -41.05
CA CYS A 16 -0.39 -16.25 -39.92
C CYS A 16 0.32 -16.97 -38.77
N GLY A 17 1.64 -16.86 -38.74
CA GLY A 17 2.46 -17.22 -37.57
C GLY A 17 2.28 -16.15 -36.49
N GLY A 18 1.09 -16.07 -35.89
CA GLY A 18 0.95 -15.46 -34.58
C GLY A 18 1.56 -16.43 -33.57
N THR A 19 2.64 -16.02 -32.89
CA THR A 19 3.11 -16.79 -31.74
C THR A 19 1.95 -16.89 -30.75
N ALA A 20 1.49 -18.12 -30.50
CA ALA A 20 0.55 -18.39 -29.43
C ALA A 20 1.18 -17.83 -28.15
N SER A 21 0.45 -17.02 -27.39
CA SER A 21 0.93 -16.61 -26.07
C SER A 21 1.01 -17.86 -25.20
N ASP A 22 2.10 -18.05 -24.47
CA ASP A 22 2.25 -19.14 -23.50
C ASP A 22 1.32 -18.99 -22.28
N ASP A 23 0.51 -17.93 -22.28
CA ASP A 23 -0.50 -17.62 -21.28
C ASP A 23 -1.46 -18.79 -21.09
N VAL A 24 -1.55 -19.23 -19.84
CA VAL A 24 -2.66 -20.06 -19.39
C VAL A 24 -3.88 -19.16 -19.26
N THR A 25 -4.90 -19.43 -20.06
CA THR A 25 -6.18 -18.74 -20.04
C THR A 25 -7.30 -19.75 -19.96
N GLY A 26 -8.45 -19.32 -19.44
CA GLY A 26 -9.59 -20.21 -19.25
C GLY A 26 -10.13 -20.84 -20.56
N PRO A 27 -11.06 -21.80 -20.45
CA PRO A 27 -11.79 -22.16 -19.24
C PRO A 27 -10.92 -22.92 -18.23
N TYR A 28 -11.13 -22.62 -16.94
CA TYR A 28 -10.49 -23.31 -15.82
C TYR A 28 -11.47 -24.34 -15.26
N THR A 29 -10.95 -25.51 -14.87
CA THR A 29 -11.72 -26.65 -14.36
C THR A 29 -11.37 -26.94 -12.91
N GLY A 30 -12.10 -27.87 -12.29
CA GLY A 30 -11.83 -28.30 -10.92
C GLY A 30 -12.54 -27.52 -9.83
N GLU A 31 -12.21 -27.90 -8.59
CA GLU A 31 -12.81 -27.37 -7.38
C GLU A 31 -12.18 -26.01 -7.02
N VAL A 32 -13.01 -25.04 -6.62
CA VAL A 32 -12.53 -23.76 -6.07
C VAL A 32 -12.24 -23.95 -4.59
N ARG A 33 -10.96 -23.88 -4.21
CA ARG A 33 -10.49 -23.95 -2.83
C ARG A 33 -10.13 -22.56 -2.33
N ARG A 34 -10.52 -22.26 -1.08
CA ARG A 34 -10.30 -20.95 -0.47
C ARG A 34 -9.23 -21.01 0.60
N PHE A 35 -8.33 -20.05 0.54
CA PHE A 35 -7.30 -19.79 1.52
C PHE A 35 -7.49 -18.38 2.06
N VAL A 36 -7.19 -18.15 3.33
CA VAL A 36 -7.09 -16.79 3.84
C VAL A 36 -5.63 -16.43 4.00
N VAL A 37 -5.37 -15.13 3.92
CA VAL A 37 -4.09 -14.55 4.28
C VAL A 37 -4.05 -14.41 5.81
N ASP A 38 -3.22 -15.19 6.48
CA ASP A 38 -2.99 -15.08 7.95
C ASP A 38 -1.73 -14.24 8.29
N ARG A 39 -0.92 -13.91 7.28
CA ARG A 39 0.23 -13.02 7.41
C ARG A 39 0.55 -12.35 6.09
N ILE A 40 0.83 -11.05 6.17
CA ILE A 40 1.40 -10.24 5.08
C ILE A 40 2.83 -9.88 5.44
N THR A 41 3.73 -9.85 4.47
CA THR A 41 5.11 -9.45 4.66
C THR A 41 5.47 -8.43 3.59
N VAL A 42 5.38 -7.16 3.95
CA VAL A 42 5.93 -6.07 3.15
C VAL A 42 7.45 -6.09 3.27
N PRO A 43 8.19 -5.82 2.18
CA PRO A 43 9.64 -5.70 2.25
C PRO A 43 10.01 -4.59 3.24
N HIS A 44 11.07 -4.77 4.03
CA HIS A 44 11.62 -3.71 4.89
C HIS A 44 13.14 -3.62 4.83
N ASP A 45 13.77 -4.50 4.04
CA ASP A 45 15.20 -4.50 3.76
C ASP A 45 15.47 -4.82 2.27
N SER A 46 16.73 -4.70 1.88
CA SER A 46 17.14 -4.93 0.49
C SER A 46 17.03 -6.40 0.06
N GLU A 47 17.21 -7.35 0.97
CA GLU A 47 17.09 -8.78 0.69
C GLU A 47 15.65 -9.14 0.33
N GLN A 48 14.69 -8.68 1.13
CA GLN A 48 13.27 -8.87 0.90
C GLN A 48 12.80 -8.13 -0.35
N THR A 49 13.32 -6.91 -0.57
CA THR A 49 13.03 -6.15 -1.80
C THR A 49 13.39 -6.97 -3.03
N MET A 50 14.58 -7.58 -3.05
CA MET A 50 15.04 -8.45 -4.13
C MET A 50 14.24 -9.78 -4.19
N ARG A 51 13.98 -10.41 -3.05
CA ARG A 51 13.23 -11.67 -2.96
C ARG A 51 11.81 -11.55 -3.50
N PHE A 52 11.14 -10.43 -3.23
CA PHE A 52 9.78 -10.19 -3.69
C PHE A 52 9.69 -9.49 -5.05
N GLY A 53 10.81 -9.00 -5.60
CA GLY A 53 10.82 -8.38 -6.93
C GLY A 53 10.68 -9.38 -8.08
N ALA A 54 10.32 -8.87 -9.25
CA ALA A 54 10.32 -9.57 -10.52
C ALA A 54 10.60 -8.57 -11.66
N ASP A 55 11.05 -9.06 -12.82
CA ASP A 55 11.19 -8.25 -14.03
C ASP A 55 9.80 -8.08 -14.68
N LEU A 56 9.07 -7.05 -14.26
CA LEU A 56 7.65 -6.85 -14.57
C LEU A 56 7.46 -6.21 -15.94
N ASP A 57 8.39 -5.37 -16.37
CA ASP A 57 8.34 -4.73 -17.70
C ASP A 57 9.32 -5.35 -18.70
N GLY A 58 10.09 -6.36 -18.30
CA GLY A 58 10.87 -7.17 -19.20
C GLY A 58 12.23 -6.61 -19.62
N ASN A 59 12.73 -5.62 -18.88
CA ASN A 59 13.99 -4.93 -19.13
C ASN A 59 15.21 -5.71 -18.59
N GLY A 60 15.01 -6.83 -17.90
CA GLY A 60 16.05 -7.67 -17.31
C GLY A 60 16.51 -7.23 -15.92
N THR A 61 15.83 -6.28 -15.28
CA THR A 61 16.06 -5.84 -13.90
C THR A 61 14.89 -6.24 -13.00
N LEU A 62 15.14 -6.43 -11.71
CA LEU A 62 14.08 -6.74 -10.76
C LEU A 62 13.41 -5.44 -10.31
N ASP A 63 12.09 -5.41 -10.45
CA ASP A 63 11.24 -4.29 -10.08
C ASP A 63 10.55 -4.58 -8.74
N ASN A 64 10.76 -3.69 -7.75
CA ASN A 64 10.01 -3.67 -6.50
C ASN A 64 10.18 -2.30 -5.79
N LYS A 65 9.52 -1.26 -6.30
CA LYS A 65 9.56 0.09 -5.73
C LYS A 65 9.02 0.12 -4.31
N LEU A 66 8.05 -0.73 -3.97
CA LEU A 66 7.52 -0.85 -2.61
C LEU A 66 8.65 -1.06 -1.57
N GLY A 67 9.67 -1.84 -1.90
CA GLY A 67 10.85 -2.04 -1.04
C GLY A 67 11.65 -0.76 -0.76
N LEU A 68 11.72 0.16 -1.71
CA LEU A 68 12.37 1.46 -1.51
C LEU A 68 11.52 2.38 -0.61
N VAL A 69 10.20 2.39 -0.82
CA VAL A 69 9.26 3.19 -0.01
C VAL A 69 9.30 2.75 1.45
N THR A 70 9.16 1.44 1.67
CA THR A 70 9.15 0.82 3.01
C THR A 70 10.50 0.95 3.72
N ALA A 71 11.63 0.94 3.00
CA ALA A 71 12.94 1.21 3.59
C ALA A 71 13.03 2.64 4.17
N VAL A 72 12.51 3.65 3.45
CA VAL A 72 12.46 5.04 3.95
C VAL A 72 11.56 5.13 5.20
N LEU A 73 10.38 4.50 5.15
CA LEU A 73 9.46 4.48 6.30
C LEU A 73 10.04 3.72 7.51
N THR A 74 10.83 2.67 7.27
CA THR A 74 11.51 1.95 8.35
C THR A 74 12.53 2.85 9.05
N MET A 75 13.26 3.67 8.30
CA MET A 75 14.23 4.62 8.87
C MET A 75 13.58 5.70 9.74
N THR A 76 12.32 6.05 9.46
CA THR A 76 11.55 7.03 10.24
C THR A 76 10.63 6.39 11.28
N ASN A 77 10.65 5.05 11.41
CA ASN A 77 9.76 4.26 12.28
C ASN A 77 8.27 4.35 11.91
N ASP A 78 7.96 4.70 10.66
CA ASP A 78 6.60 4.99 10.18
C ASP A 78 6.00 3.84 9.36
N LEU A 79 6.78 2.78 9.11
CA LEU A 79 6.28 1.54 8.53
C LEU A 79 5.38 0.82 9.55
N SER A 80 4.20 0.38 9.12
CA SER A 80 3.33 -0.43 9.98
C SER A 80 3.94 -1.80 10.27
N LEU A 81 3.78 -2.27 11.51
CA LEU A 81 4.20 -3.61 11.98
C LEU A 81 3.05 -4.33 12.71
N ASP A 82 1.82 -3.83 12.54
CA ASP A 82 0.63 -4.27 13.27
C ASP A 82 -0.22 -5.24 12.43
N GLU A 83 0.30 -5.78 11.33
CA GLU A 83 -0.46 -6.59 10.37
C GLU A 83 -1.08 -7.85 11.00
N ALA A 84 -0.37 -8.47 11.94
CA ALA A 84 -0.88 -9.65 12.64
C ALA A 84 -2.10 -9.33 13.49
N ASP A 85 -2.12 -8.16 14.12
CA ASP A 85 -3.24 -7.69 14.95
C ASP A 85 -4.41 -7.24 14.05
N MET A 86 -4.14 -6.57 12.93
CA MET A 86 -5.18 -6.21 11.94
C MET A 86 -5.86 -7.44 11.31
N ILE A 87 -5.09 -8.49 11.00
CA ILE A 87 -5.62 -9.76 10.50
C ILE A 87 -6.46 -10.45 11.59
N ALA A 88 -5.93 -10.55 12.81
CA ALA A 88 -6.61 -11.15 13.96
C ALA A 88 -7.94 -10.45 14.31
N ALA A 89 -7.99 -9.13 14.18
CA ALA A 89 -9.18 -8.33 14.39
C ALA A 89 -10.19 -8.41 13.23
N GLY A 90 -9.78 -8.93 12.07
CA GLY A 90 -10.60 -8.97 10.87
C GLY A 90 -10.67 -7.65 10.11
N ALA A 91 -9.81 -6.67 10.43
CA ALA A 91 -9.69 -5.44 9.64
C ALA A 91 -8.93 -5.63 8.32
N LEU A 92 -8.05 -6.64 8.28
CA LEU A 92 -7.24 -6.98 7.10
C LEU A 92 -7.55 -8.41 6.63
N THR A 93 -8.72 -8.59 6.01
CA THR A 93 -9.19 -9.91 5.57
C THR A 93 -9.04 -10.08 4.06
N SER A 94 -8.04 -10.84 3.62
CA SER A 94 -7.88 -11.22 2.22
C SER A 94 -8.10 -12.71 1.99
N ILE A 95 -8.76 -13.05 0.89
CA ILE A 95 -9.05 -14.44 0.47
C ILE A 95 -8.36 -14.68 -0.87
N VAL A 96 -7.69 -15.84 -0.98
CA VAL A 96 -7.16 -16.35 -2.24
C VAL A 96 -7.96 -17.58 -2.64
N GLU A 97 -8.58 -17.53 -3.81
CA GLU A 97 -9.30 -18.64 -4.40
C GLU A 97 -8.40 -19.32 -5.44
N ILE A 98 -8.17 -20.63 -5.28
CA ILE A 98 -7.43 -21.47 -6.22
C ILE A 98 -8.42 -22.45 -6.85
N GLN A 99 -8.61 -22.34 -8.16
CA GLN A 99 -9.41 -23.27 -8.95
C GLN A 99 -8.47 -24.17 -9.76
N ALA A 100 -8.47 -25.45 -9.44
CA ALA A 100 -7.64 -26.48 -10.05
C ALA A 100 -8.31 -27.87 -9.94
N ASP A 101 -8.04 -28.74 -10.90
CA ASP A 101 -8.43 -30.16 -10.84
C ASP A 101 -7.55 -30.92 -9.83
N ASP A 102 -6.24 -30.62 -9.80
CA ASP A 102 -5.26 -31.20 -8.87
C ASP A 102 -4.35 -30.09 -8.30
N LEU A 103 -4.09 -30.12 -6.99
CA LEU A 103 -3.17 -29.17 -6.35
C LEU A 103 -1.70 -29.57 -6.47
N ALA A 104 -1.40 -30.79 -6.93
CA ALA A 104 -0.02 -31.22 -7.18
C ALA A 104 0.44 -30.79 -8.57
N ASP A 105 -0.28 -31.19 -9.62
CA ASP A 105 0.12 -30.93 -11.01
C ASP A 105 -1.12 -30.62 -11.86
N ASP A 106 -1.17 -29.40 -12.39
CA ASP A 106 -2.29 -28.93 -13.22
C ASP A 106 -1.81 -27.83 -14.19
N ASP A 107 -2.05 -28.03 -15.48
CA ASP A 107 -1.63 -27.13 -16.55
C ASP A 107 -2.58 -25.91 -16.73
N SER A 108 -3.72 -25.88 -16.04
CA SER A 108 -4.76 -24.85 -16.18
C SER A 108 -5.36 -24.43 -14.84
N VAL A 109 -4.60 -23.62 -14.09
CA VAL A 109 -4.98 -23.17 -12.75
C VAL A 109 -5.37 -21.70 -12.76
N ALA A 110 -6.45 -21.37 -12.07
CA ALA A 110 -6.89 -20.00 -11.85
C ALA A 110 -6.68 -19.57 -10.40
N ILE A 111 -5.95 -18.47 -10.20
CA ILE A 111 -5.89 -17.77 -8.91
C ILE A 111 -6.69 -16.48 -8.98
N THR A 112 -7.55 -16.28 -7.98
CA THR A 112 -8.22 -14.99 -7.74
C THR A 112 -7.85 -14.49 -6.34
N TYR A 113 -7.19 -13.32 -6.28
CA TYR A 113 -6.91 -12.63 -5.01
C TYR A 113 -8.04 -11.63 -4.72
N ARG A 114 -8.70 -11.76 -3.58
CA ARG A 114 -9.74 -10.84 -3.12
C ARG A 114 -9.25 -10.13 -1.87
N GLY A 115 -8.98 -8.82 -1.99
CA GLY A 115 -8.46 -8.02 -0.89
C GLY A 115 -9.43 -7.85 0.27
N ALA A 116 -10.72 -7.76 -0.02
CA ALA A 116 -11.85 -7.81 0.91
C ALA A 116 -13.09 -8.33 0.17
N GLU A 117 -14.16 -8.59 0.92
CA GLU A 117 -15.44 -8.98 0.34
C GLU A 117 -16.00 -7.87 -0.58
N GLY A 118 -16.36 -8.24 -1.80
CA GLY A 118 -16.92 -7.33 -2.80
C GLY A 118 -15.89 -6.62 -3.69
N ASP A 119 -14.59 -6.74 -3.42
CA ASP A 119 -13.56 -6.16 -4.29
C ASP A 119 -13.54 -6.80 -5.67
N ASP A 120 -13.25 -5.98 -6.67
CA ASP A 120 -13.01 -6.42 -8.04
C ASP A 120 -11.69 -7.21 -8.14
N ALA A 121 -11.76 -8.36 -8.80
CA ALA A 121 -10.60 -9.20 -9.10
C ALA A 121 -10.81 -9.96 -10.41
N THR A 122 -9.72 -10.15 -11.15
CA THR A 122 -9.65 -11.03 -12.32
C THR A 122 -8.63 -12.13 -12.09
N VAL A 123 -8.82 -13.24 -12.79
CA VAL A 123 -7.96 -14.41 -12.66
C VAL A 123 -6.54 -14.11 -13.11
N ALA A 124 -5.56 -14.49 -12.29
CA ALA A 124 -4.20 -14.79 -12.72
C ALA A 124 -4.12 -16.28 -13.08
N GLY A 125 -4.06 -16.56 -14.39
CA GLY A 125 -3.90 -17.93 -14.89
C GLY A 125 -2.46 -18.41 -14.73
N GLY A 126 -2.26 -19.72 -14.55
CA GLY A 126 -0.93 -20.30 -14.43
C GLY A 126 -0.94 -21.82 -14.35
N ARG A 127 0.20 -22.39 -13.97
CA ARG A 127 0.39 -23.85 -13.86
C ARG A 127 0.84 -24.23 -12.46
N LEU A 128 0.38 -25.39 -11.99
CA LEU A 128 0.89 -26.10 -10.83
C LEU A 128 1.83 -27.21 -11.28
N VAL A 129 3.03 -27.27 -10.70
CA VAL A 129 3.98 -28.38 -10.88
C VAL A 129 4.58 -28.74 -9.53
N GLY A 130 4.41 -29.98 -9.10
CA GLY A 130 4.87 -30.45 -7.79
C GLY A 130 4.33 -29.62 -6.61
N GLY A 131 3.11 -29.10 -6.74
CA GLY A 131 2.43 -28.24 -5.78
C GLY A 131 2.78 -26.76 -5.88
N ALA A 132 3.83 -26.39 -6.61
CA ALA A 132 4.21 -25.00 -6.77
C ALA A 132 3.44 -24.36 -7.93
N PHE A 133 2.71 -23.29 -7.66
CA PHE A 133 1.98 -22.54 -8.68
C PHE A 133 2.84 -21.38 -9.20
N ARG A 134 2.81 -21.17 -10.50
CA ARG A 134 3.44 -20.03 -11.18
C ARG A 134 2.44 -19.42 -12.17
N SER A 135 2.10 -18.16 -11.98
CA SER A 135 1.20 -17.44 -12.90
C SER A 135 1.87 -17.13 -14.24
N ASN A 136 1.05 -16.72 -15.21
CA ASN A 136 1.50 -15.96 -16.37
C ASN A 136 2.31 -14.75 -15.89
N ARG A 137 3.38 -14.42 -16.61
CA ARG A 137 4.29 -13.34 -16.22
C ARG A 137 3.81 -11.99 -16.73
N THR A 138 3.85 -10.97 -15.87
CA THR A 138 3.45 -9.59 -16.15
C THR A 138 4.07 -9.12 -17.45
N ALA A 139 5.37 -9.35 -17.63
CA ALA A 139 6.13 -8.82 -18.75
C ALA A 139 5.76 -9.42 -20.11
N THR A 140 5.06 -10.56 -20.17
CA THR A 140 4.75 -11.28 -21.42
C THR A 140 3.27 -11.59 -21.61
N THR A 141 2.47 -11.51 -20.55
CA THR A 141 1.05 -11.86 -20.60
C THR A 141 0.23 -10.90 -21.45
N ARG A 142 -0.75 -11.46 -22.15
CA ARG A 142 -1.84 -10.76 -22.85
C ARG A 142 -3.17 -10.89 -22.10
N ALA A 143 -3.20 -11.67 -21.02
CA ALA A 143 -4.33 -11.86 -20.12
C ALA A 143 -3.92 -11.50 -18.68
N PRO A 144 -3.69 -10.21 -18.37
CA PRO A 144 -3.23 -9.79 -17.04
C PRO A 144 -4.28 -10.07 -15.96
N GLY A 145 -3.81 -10.64 -14.84
CA GLY A 145 -4.58 -10.68 -13.60
C GLY A 145 -4.68 -9.30 -12.96
N ARG A 146 -5.73 -9.07 -12.17
CA ARG A 146 -5.96 -7.82 -11.45
C ARG A 146 -6.59 -8.11 -10.10
N ALA A 147 -6.26 -7.32 -9.10
CA ALA A 147 -6.89 -7.40 -7.78
C ALA A 147 -6.80 -6.07 -7.06
N VAL A 148 -7.80 -5.75 -6.24
CA VAL A 148 -7.60 -4.77 -5.17
C VAL A 148 -6.89 -5.48 -4.02
N ILE A 149 -5.68 -5.04 -3.69
CA ILE A 149 -4.93 -5.51 -2.52
C ILE A 149 -5.03 -4.49 -1.39
N ARG A 150 -4.88 -4.94 -0.14
CA ARG A 150 -4.77 -4.08 1.03
C ARG A 150 -3.41 -4.26 1.68
N LEU A 151 -2.64 -3.18 1.77
CA LEU A 151 -1.31 -3.20 2.37
C LEU A 151 -1.22 -2.25 3.56
N PRO A 152 -0.85 -2.73 4.76
CA PRO A 152 -0.60 -1.88 5.92
C PRO A 152 0.80 -1.26 5.76
N VAL A 153 0.89 -0.17 5.01
CA VAL A 153 2.19 0.50 4.75
C VAL A 153 2.51 1.51 5.85
N PHE A 154 1.57 2.38 6.20
CA PHE A 154 1.81 3.43 7.19
C PHE A 154 1.29 3.01 8.56
N THR A 155 2.09 3.26 9.60
CA THR A 155 1.60 3.15 10.98
C THR A 155 0.45 4.14 11.18
N ASN A 156 -0.49 3.83 12.10
CA ASN A 156 -1.63 4.71 12.40
C ASN A 156 -2.53 5.14 11.20
N ALA A 157 -2.38 4.53 10.03
CA ALA A 157 -3.29 4.68 8.90
C ALA A 157 -3.95 3.35 8.49
N ASP A 158 -5.12 3.45 7.87
CA ASP A 158 -5.82 2.30 7.32
C ASP A 158 -4.98 1.61 6.23
N PRO A 159 -5.09 0.28 6.06
CA PRO A 159 -4.42 -0.42 4.97
C PRO A 159 -4.78 0.20 3.61
N LEU A 160 -3.75 0.47 2.80
CA LEU A 160 -3.92 1.08 1.48
C LEU A 160 -4.63 0.12 0.55
N ALA A 161 -5.79 0.53 0.01
CA ALA A 161 -6.47 -0.18 -1.06
C ALA A 161 -5.83 0.18 -2.41
N LEU A 162 -5.15 -0.79 -3.03
CA LEU A 162 -4.35 -0.57 -4.23
C LEU A 162 -4.83 -1.49 -5.34
N GLN A 163 -5.18 -0.92 -6.50
CA GLN A 163 -5.51 -1.71 -7.68
C GLN A 163 -4.22 -2.21 -8.34
N LEU A 164 -3.96 -3.50 -8.15
CA LEU A 164 -2.84 -4.20 -8.74
C LEU A 164 -3.18 -4.66 -10.15
N GLU A 165 -2.31 -4.33 -11.09
CA GLU A 165 -2.43 -4.64 -12.51
C GLU A 165 -1.29 -5.55 -12.97
N GLY A 166 -1.60 -6.46 -13.89
CA GLY A 166 -0.63 -7.48 -14.33
C GLY A 166 -0.17 -8.36 -13.17
N MET A 167 -1.10 -8.75 -12.29
CA MET A 167 -0.81 -9.50 -11.07
C MET A 167 -0.10 -10.82 -11.37
N GLU A 168 1.11 -10.98 -10.80
CA GLU A 168 1.77 -12.29 -10.68
C GLU A 168 1.50 -12.89 -9.31
N VAL A 169 1.31 -14.21 -9.29
CA VAL A 169 1.22 -14.99 -8.07
C VAL A 169 2.13 -16.19 -8.22
N ASP A 170 3.08 -16.32 -7.30
CA ASP A 170 3.85 -17.54 -7.12
C ASP A 170 3.47 -18.16 -5.78
N LEU A 171 3.06 -19.43 -5.77
CA LEU A 171 2.76 -20.17 -4.55
C LEU A 171 3.75 -21.32 -4.38
N ASP A 172 4.30 -21.47 -3.18
CA ASP A 172 5.12 -22.61 -2.77
C ASP A 172 4.47 -23.31 -1.58
N PRO A 173 4.21 -24.63 -1.65
CA PRO A 173 3.61 -25.38 -0.54
C PRO A 173 4.45 -25.25 0.73
N ASP A 174 3.79 -25.03 1.86
CA ASP A 174 4.45 -24.92 3.16
C ASP A 174 4.60 -26.28 3.90
N GLY A 175 4.01 -27.35 3.33
CA GLY A 175 4.01 -28.71 3.92
C GLY A 175 2.93 -28.95 4.98
N THR A 176 2.12 -27.94 5.30
CA THR A 176 0.99 -27.99 6.26
C THR A 176 -0.37 -27.89 5.60
N GLY A 177 -0.40 -27.83 4.26
CA GLY A 177 -1.60 -27.67 3.44
C GLY A 177 -1.88 -26.22 3.04
N GLY A 178 -1.00 -25.28 3.44
CA GLY A 178 -1.01 -23.89 3.01
C GLY A 178 0.10 -23.58 2.01
N TYR A 179 0.32 -22.29 1.79
CA TYR A 179 1.33 -21.78 0.86
C TYR A 179 2.09 -20.58 1.41
N HIS A 180 3.38 -20.53 1.10
CA HIS A 180 4.11 -19.27 1.02
C HIS A 180 3.89 -18.67 -0.36
N ALA A 181 3.33 -17.48 -0.42
CA ALA A 181 3.00 -16.81 -1.67
C ALA A 181 3.80 -15.53 -1.83
N ILE A 182 4.13 -15.19 -3.07
CA ILE A 182 4.63 -13.87 -3.45
C ILE A 182 3.67 -13.29 -4.46
N ILE A 183 3.17 -12.09 -4.15
CA ILE A 183 2.25 -11.33 -5.00
C ILE A 183 2.99 -10.13 -5.56
N ARG A 184 2.90 -9.92 -6.87
CA ARG A 184 3.61 -8.85 -7.59
C ARG A 184 2.75 -8.22 -8.66
N GLY A 185 3.12 -7.02 -9.10
CA GLY A 185 2.50 -6.34 -10.23
C GLY A 185 2.80 -4.86 -10.21
N GLY A 186 2.08 -4.11 -11.04
CA GLY A 186 2.17 -2.65 -11.05
C GLY A 186 0.90 -1.98 -10.58
N ILE A 187 1.03 -0.83 -9.94
CA ILE A 187 -0.09 0.08 -9.66
C ILE A 187 0.10 1.30 -10.55
N ARG A 188 -0.96 1.73 -11.24
CA ARG A 188 -0.93 2.98 -12.00
C ARG A 188 -0.50 4.15 -11.11
N GLU A 189 0.43 4.97 -11.58
CA GLU A 189 1.06 6.00 -10.76
C GLU A 189 0.07 6.97 -10.10
N ASP A 190 -0.97 7.38 -10.84
CA ASP A 190 -2.04 8.24 -10.35
C ASP A 190 -2.81 7.60 -9.18
N VAL A 191 -3.11 6.30 -9.29
CA VAL A 191 -3.77 5.53 -8.22
C VAL A 191 -2.84 5.37 -7.01
N ALA A 192 -1.56 5.05 -7.25
CA ALA A 192 -0.56 4.87 -6.20
C ALA A 192 -0.35 6.16 -5.38
N ARG A 193 -0.26 7.31 -6.07
CA ARG A 193 -0.12 8.63 -5.41
C ARG A 193 -1.31 8.96 -4.54
N ILE A 194 -2.53 8.80 -5.04
CA ILE A 194 -3.75 9.11 -4.28
C ILE A 194 -3.80 8.26 -3.00
N ALA A 195 -3.57 6.95 -3.11
CA ALA A 195 -3.60 6.05 -1.96
C ALA A 195 -2.48 6.37 -0.96
N ALA A 196 -1.25 6.59 -1.43
CA ALA A 196 -0.12 6.91 -0.57
C ALA A 196 -0.33 8.21 0.19
N TYR A 197 -0.85 9.25 -0.47
CA TYR A 197 -1.09 10.56 0.16
C TYR A 197 -2.21 10.48 1.19
N ALA A 198 -3.29 9.75 0.90
CA ALA A 198 -4.36 9.54 1.86
C ALA A 198 -3.86 8.83 3.14
N GLY A 199 -3.07 7.77 2.99
CA GLY A 199 -2.48 7.06 4.13
C GLY A 199 -1.50 7.92 4.93
N LEU A 200 -0.68 8.72 4.25
CA LEU A 200 0.27 9.61 4.92
C LEU A 200 -0.44 10.72 5.71
N VAL A 201 -1.46 11.36 5.13
CA VAL A 201 -2.26 12.38 5.83
C VAL A 201 -2.92 11.76 7.08
N GLN A 202 -3.53 10.58 6.95
CA GLN A 202 -4.14 9.90 8.09
C GLN A 202 -3.13 9.56 9.20
N MET A 203 -1.94 9.06 8.84
CA MET A 203 -0.87 8.79 9.79
C MET A 203 -0.49 10.05 10.59
N PHE A 204 -0.35 11.18 9.89
CA PHE A 204 0.00 12.45 10.49
C PHE A 204 -1.10 13.07 11.34
N GLU A 205 -2.35 13.03 10.88
CA GLU A 205 -3.49 13.51 11.67
C GLU A 205 -3.71 12.68 12.94
N THR A 206 -3.33 11.39 12.91
CA THR A 206 -3.48 10.51 14.07
C THR A 206 -2.41 10.75 15.15
N GLU A 207 -1.18 11.12 14.77
CA GLU A 207 -0.09 11.45 15.71
C GLU A 207 0.68 12.72 15.28
N PRO A 208 0.06 13.91 15.29
CA PRO A 208 0.61 15.09 14.64
C PRO A 208 1.92 15.58 15.30
N GLU A 209 2.03 15.49 16.63
CA GLU A 209 3.25 15.86 17.36
C GLU A 209 4.48 15.05 16.92
N ARG A 210 4.29 13.76 16.61
CA ARG A 210 5.38 12.87 16.17
C ARG A 210 5.90 13.25 14.80
N HIS A 211 5.04 13.82 13.97
CA HIS A 211 5.32 14.11 12.57
C HIS A 211 5.48 15.62 12.29
N LEU A 212 5.56 16.43 13.34
CA LEU A 212 5.65 17.88 13.26
C LEU A 212 6.72 18.37 12.27
N VAL A 213 7.96 17.88 12.40
CA VAL A 213 9.09 18.31 11.56
C VAL A 213 8.87 17.97 10.10
N PHE A 214 8.26 16.81 9.83
CA PHE A 214 7.95 16.40 8.48
C PHE A 214 6.84 17.26 7.90
N GLN A 215 5.80 17.52 8.68
CA GLN A 215 4.71 18.40 8.28
C GLN A 215 5.27 19.77 7.87
N ARG A 216 6.21 20.35 8.63
CA ARG A 216 6.86 21.63 8.29
C ARG A 216 7.64 21.65 6.98
N GLN A 217 8.13 20.48 6.52
CA GLN A 217 8.85 20.37 5.25
C GLN A 217 7.92 20.26 4.05
N VAL A 218 6.67 19.89 4.28
CA VAL A 218 5.67 19.63 3.23
C VAL A 218 4.68 20.79 3.14
N ASP A 219 4.14 21.22 4.27
CA ASP A 219 3.21 22.36 4.41
C ASP A 219 3.94 23.64 3.95
N ALA A 220 3.74 24.00 2.70
CA ALA A 220 4.48 25.06 2.01
C ALA A 220 3.75 26.39 2.10
N ASP A 221 2.42 26.37 2.29
CA ASP A 221 1.64 27.58 2.54
C ASP A 221 1.42 27.88 4.03
N HIS A 222 1.91 26.99 4.90
CA HIS A 222 1.92 27.11 6.36
C HIS A 222 0.50 27.16 6.95
N ASP A 223 -0.47 26.51 6.31
CA ASP A 223 -1.86 26.47 6.76
C ASP A 223 -2.14 25.39 7.82
N GLY A 224 -1.12 24.60 8.17
CA GLY A 224 -1.19 23.54 9.16
C GLY A 224 -1.87 22.26 8.68
N THR A 225 -2.19 22.18 7.40
CA THR A 225 -2.66 20.97 6.74
C THR A 225 -1.64 20.49 5.72
N MET A 226 -1.77 19.25 5.24
CA MET A 226 -0.93 18.74 4.15
C MET A 226 -1.84 18.43 2.99
N SER A 227 -1.94 19.39 2.08
CA SER A 227 -2.74 19.23 0.88
C SER A 227 -2.08 18.26 -0.10
N MET A 228 -2.87 17.70 -1.01
CA MET A 228 -2.33 16.88 -2.09
C MET A 228 -1.35 17.64 -2.99
N ALA A 229 -1.51 18.96 -3.14
CA ALA A 229 -0.64 19.80 -3.96
C ALA A 229 0.77 19.88 -3.33
N GLU A 230 0.83 20.13 -2.04
CA GLU A 230 2.08 20.19 -1.28
C GLU A 230 2.80 18.84 -1.26
N LEU A 231 2.06 17.75 -1.04
CA LEU A 231 2.61 16.41 -1.12
C LEU A 231 3.17 16.09 -2.51
N ALA A 232 2.51 16.57 -3.58
CA ALA A 232 2.98 16.42 -4.95
C ALA A 232 4.24 17.22 -5.27
N ASP A 233 4.43 18.37 -4.62
CA ASP A 233 5.61 19.23 -4.79
C ASP A 233 6.75 18.88 -3.82
N SER A 234 6.52 17.95 -2.88
CA SER A 234 7.50 17.50 -1.89
C SER A 234 8.41 16.35 -2.37
N VAL A 235 9.43 16.04 -1.57
CA VAL A 235 10.33 14.89 -1.79
C VAL A 235 9.59 13.54 -1.77
N ILE A 236 8.41 13.46 -1.15
CA ILE A 236 7.60 12.24 -1.03
C ILE A 236 7.09 11.80 -2.39
N ALA A 237 6.80 12.76 -3.27
CA ALA A 237 6.36 12.49 -4.63
C ALA A 237 7.38 11.62 -5.39
N LEU A 238 8.67 11.67 -5.03
CA LEU A 238 9.74 10.86 -5.62
C LEU A 238 9.70 9.38 -5.19
N LEU A 239 9.05 9.06 -4.07
CA LEU A 239 8.90 7.69 -3.57
C LEU A 239 7.85 6.92 -4.38
N VAL A 240 6.84 7.62 -4.90
CA VAL A 240 5.69 7.04 -5.63
C VAL A 240 5.66 7.42 -7.12
N VAL A 241 6.81 7.78 -7.70
CA VAL A 241 6.97 7.87 -9.17
C VAL A 241 6.93 6.50 -9.82
N ALA A 242 6.38 6.42 -11.02
CA ALA A 242 6.45 5.22 -11.84
C ALA A 242 7.91 4.82 -12.09
N ASP A 243 8.18 3.54 -11.90
CA ASP A 243 9.47 2.92 -12.17
C ASP A 243 9.40 1.88 -13.29
N ILE A 244 8.20 1.42 -13.66
CA ILE A 244 7.98 0.45 -14.73
C ILE A 244 6.91 0.92 -15.72
N GLN A 245 6.93 0.32 -16.92
CA GLN A 245 6.00 0.61 -18.02
C GLN A 245 5.06 -0.59 -18.26
N LEU A 246 3.78 -0.46 -17.87
CA LEU A 246 2.77 -1.51 -18.11
C LEU A 246 1.68 -1.13 -19.13
N PHE A 247 1.48 0.15 -19.45
CA PHE A 247 0.38 0.60 -20.31
C PHE A 247 0.77 1.53 -21.49
N ASP A 248 0.31 1.19 -22.68
CA ASP A 248 0.24 2.14 -23.80
C ASP A 248 -1.13 2.84 -23.76
N GLY A 249 -1.20 3.95 -23.02
CA GLY A 249 -2.44 4.66 -22.72
C GLY A 249 -3.33 3.87 -21.75
N ALA A 250 -4.42 3.31 -22.26
CA ALA A 250 -5.32 2.43 -21.50
C ALA A 250 -5.09 0.94 -21.79
N ARG A 251 -4.24 0.61 -22.78
CA ARG A 251 -3.99 -0.77 -23.18
C ARG A 251 -2.85 -1.33 -22.35
N TYR A 252 -3.06 -2.49 -21.73
CA TYR A 252 -1.98 -3.25 -21.13
C TYR A 252 -0.97 -3.66 -22.21
N ALA A 253 0.26 -3.15 -22.08
CA ALA A 253 1.34 -3.29 -23.05
C ALA A 253 2.70 -3.20 -22.33
N PRO A 254 3.04 -4.20 -21.50
CA PRO A 254 4.40 -4.33 -20.96
C PRO A 254 5.39 -4.39 -22.12
N ARG A 255 6.56 -3.74 -22.00
CA ARG A 255 7.60 -3.61 -23.05
C ARG A 255 7.23 -2.71 -24.26
N ALA A 256 6.24 -1.83 -24.17
CA ALA A 256 5.93 -0.90 -25.27
C ALA A 256 7.11 0.05 -25.60
N MET A 257 7.39 0.27 -26.89
CA MET A 257 8.38 1.25 -27.35
C MET A 257 7.70 2.48 -27.99
N PRO A 258 8.16 3.71 -27.70
CA PRO A 258 9.14 4.07 -26.66
C PRO A 258 8.56 3.87 -25.24
N THR A 259 9.39 3.40 -24.31
CA THR A 259 8.98 3.12 -22.92
C THR A 259 8.76 4.42 -22.15
N ARG A 260 7.59 4.61 -21.53
CA ARG A 260 7.31 5.82 -20.74
C ARG A 260 7.34 5.65 -19.22
N LYS A 261 7.21 4.50 -18.59
CA LYS A 261 6.93 4.37 -17.15
C LYS A 261 5.63 5.08 -16.73
N ASP A 262 4.72 4.29 -16.20
CA ASP A 262 3.37 4.72 -15.83
C ASP A 262 2.82 4.00 -14.60
N SER A 263 3.61 3.06 -14.07
CA SER A 263 3.21 2.18 -13.00
C SER A 263 4.34 2.07 -11.98
N VAL A 264 3.94 1.97 -10.71
CA VAL A 264 4.79 1.72 -9.56
C VAL A 264 4.83 0.21 -9.32
N SER A 265 6.02 -0.37 -9.36
CA SER A 265 6.21 -1.81 -9.12
C SER A 265 6.07 -2.16 -7.64
N ILE A 266 5.35 -3.24 -7.35
CA ILE A 266 5.21 -3.75 -6.00
C ILE A 266 5.46 -5.27 -5.96
N GLY A 267 6.03 -5.72 -4.85
CA GLY A 267 6.17 -7.14 -4.53
C GLY A 267 6.16 -7.33 -3.02
N PHE A 268 5.34 -8.27 -2.54
CA PHE A 268 5.21 -8.61 -1.13
C PHE A 268 4.90 -10.09 -0.93
N GLY A 269 5.23 -10.60 0.25
CA GLY A 269 4.91 -11.98 0.64
C GLY A 269 3.55 -12.06 1.33
N VAL A 270 2.85 -13.18 1.17
CA VAL A 270 1.73 -13.56 2.03
C VAL A 270 1.84 -15.04 2.42
N HIS A 271 1.31 -15.38 3.58
CA HIS A 271 1.12 -16.78 3.97
C HIS A 271 -0.36 -17.12 3.84
N LEU A 272 -0.64 -18.27 3.26
CA LEU A 272 -1.97 -18.73 2.94
C LEU A 272 -2.27 -19.98 3.75
N VAL A 273 -3.36 -19.97 4.51
CA VAL A 273 -3.82 -21.13 5.26
C VAL A 273 -5.21 -21.57 4.76
N PRO A 274 -5.45 -22.88 4.61
CA PRO A 274 -6.76 -23.38 4.21
C PRO A 274 -7.72 -23.22 5.39
N CYS A 275 -8.71 -22.35 5.28
CA CYS A 275 -9.74 -22.28 6.31
C CYS A 275 -10.85 -23.29 6.00
N ALA A 276 -11.15 -24.17 6.95
CA ALA A 276 -12.50 -24.69 7.02
C ALA A 276 -13.44 -23.50 7.32
N SER A 277 -14.40 -23.21 6.45
CA SER A 277 -15.44 -22.16 6.60
C SER A 277 -15.00 -20.67 6.57
N GLY A 278 -13.84 -20.34 5.99
CA GLY A 278 -13.45 -18.92 5.78
C GLY A 278 -13.05 -18.17 7.05
N ARG A 279 -12.96 -18.87 8.19
CA ARG A 279 -12.48 -18.33 9.45
C ARG A 279 -11.36 -19.23 9.95
N CYS A 280 -10.13 -18.74 9.81
CA CYS A 280 -9.01 -19.36 10.48
C CYS A 280 -9.03 -18.90 11.94
N VAL A 281 -8.54 -19.74 12.85
CA VAL A 281 -8.78 -19.54 14.29
C VAL A 281 -8.00 -18.32 14.76
N ASP A 282 -8.68 -17.19 14.95
CA ASP A 282 -8.03 -15.95 15.36
C ASP A 282 -7.58 -16.06 16.81
N ALA A 283 -6.26 -15.96 17.03
CA ALA A 283 -5.79 -15.45 18.31
C ALA A 283 -6.34 -14.02 18.46
N ALA A 284 -6.72 -13.61 19.67
CA ALA A 284 -7.05 -12.20 19.88
C ALA A 284 -5.85 -11.31 19.49
N PRO A 285 -6.09 -10.11 18.94
CA PRO A 285 -5.00 -9.16 18.67
C PRO A 285 -4.19 -8.94 19.96
N ARG A 286 -2.86 -8.93 19.84
CA ARG A 286 -1.95 -8.69 20.95
C ARG A 286 -2.02 -7.24 21.40
N ASN A 287 -2.18 -6.32 20.45
CA ASN A 287 -2.37 -4.91 20.69
C ASN A 287 -3.70 -4.43 20.09
N ALA A 288 -4.65 -4.06 20.96
CA ALA A 288 -5.92 -3.47 20.55
C ALA A 288 -5.71 -2.15 19.80
N CYS A 289 -4.79 -1.31 20.29
CA CYS A 289 -4.62 0.10 19.89
C CYS A 289 -4.16 0.36 18.46
N ARG A 290 -3.96 -0.67 17.63
CA ARG A 290 -3.46 -0.56 16.24
C ARG A 290 -4.04 -1.63 15.31
N ASN A 291 -5.13 -2.28 15.72
CA ASN A 291 -5.74 -3.39 15.00
C ASN A 291 -6.84 -2.95 14.02
N ARG A 292 -7.15 -1.65 13.94
CA ARG A 292 -8.12 -1.02 13.04
C ARG A 292 -9.58 -1.38 13.33
N VAL A 293 -9.87 -1.90 14.52
CA VAL A 293 -11.24 -2.09 15.00
C VAL A 293 -11.38 -1.46 16.39
N ARG A 294 -12.56 -0.91 16.69
CA ARG A 294 -12.83 -0.38 18.02
C ARG A 294 -13.04 -1.53 19.02
N ASP A 295 -12.03 -1.86 19.80
CA ASP A 295 -12.12 -2.91 20.82
C ASP A 295 -11.35 -2.59 22.11
N GLY A 296 -11.23 -3.57 23.01
CA GLY A 296 -10.56 -3.37 24.30
C GLY A 296 -11.14 -2.23 25.14
N ALA A 297 -10.29 -1.25 25.47
CA ALA A 297 -10.64 -0.08 26.27
C ALA A 297 -10.79 1.20 25.43
N GLU A 298 -10.82 1.09 24.11
CA GLU A 298 -10.85 2.22 23.18
C GLU A 298 -12.16 3.00 23.20
N THR A 299 -12.05 4.31 23.03
CA THR A 299 -13.22 5.18 22.87
C THR A 299 -13.57 5.41 21.42
N ASP A 300 -12.60 5.39 20.52
CA ASP A 300 -12.76 5.29 19.06
C ASP A 300 -11.72 4.31 18.49
N VAL A 301 -11.86 3.92 17.22
CA VAL A 301 -10.95 2.95 16.57
C VAL A 301 -9.49 3.31 16.83
N ASP A 302 -8.76 2.37 17.45
CA ASP A 302 -7.34 2.44 17.77
C ASP A 302 -6.95 3.53 18.79
N CYS A 303 -7.87 4.29 19.41
CA CYS A 303 -7.50 5.42 20.27
C CYS A 303 -8.40 5.62 21.52
N GLY A 304 -7.89 6.41 22.48
CA GLY A 304 -8.54 6.70 23.75
C GLY A 304 -8.44 5.56 24.77
N GLY A 305 -8.90 5.81 26.00
CA GLY A 305 -8.79 4.85 27.10
C GLY A 305 -7.34 4.53 27.46
N THR A 306 -6.87 3.31 27.14
CA THR A 306 -5.48 2.88 27.36
C THR A 306 -4.56 3.08 26.16
N CYS A 307 -5.12 3.50 25.02
CA CYS A 307 -4.39 3.77 23.79
C CYS A 307 -3.94 5.24 23.73
N GLN A 308 -3.29 5.64 22.65
CA GLN A 308 -2.95 7.04 22.43
C GLN A 308 -4.21 7.92 22.37
N PRO A 309 -4.14 9.20 22.78
CA PRO A 309 -5.28 10.10 22.68
C PRO A 309 -5.76 10.24 21.23
N CYS A 310 -7.08 10.28 21.07
CA CYS A 310 -7.75 10.43 19.80
C CYS A 310 -7.60 11.85 19.23
N ALA A 311 -7.47 11.91 17.91
CA ALA A 311 -7.54 13.15 17.13
C ALA A 311 -8.94 13.79 17.20
N ALA A 312 -9.06 15.01 16.68
CA ALA A 312 -10.32 15.75 16.62
C ALA A 312 -11.46 14.95 15.94
N ALA A 313 -12.70 15.21 16.33
CA ALA A 313 -13.93 14.57 15.85
C ALA A 313 -14.08 13.06 16.15
N LYS A 314 -13.05 12.40 16.69
CA LYS A 314 -13.14 11.02 17.18
C LYS A 314 -13.97 10.93 18.46
N ARG A 315 -14.53 9.75 18.72
CA ARG A 315 -15.33 9.45 19.91
C ARG A 315 -14.46 9.45 21.17
N CYS A 316 -15.01 10.01 22.24
CA CYS A 316 -14.36 10.07 23.54
C CYS A 316 -15.39 9.92 24.66
N THR A 317 -14.90 9.57 25.85
CA THR A 317 -15.70 9.47 27.08
C THR A 317 -15.22 10.43 28.15
N VAL A 318 -13.91 10.71 28.19
CA VAL A 318 -13.27 11.63 29.12
C VAL A 318 -12.31 12.55 28.39
N PRO A 319 -11.99 13.74 28.95
CA PRO A 319 -10.99 14.65 28.42
C PRO A 319 -9.66 13.99 28.00
N ALA A 320 -9.16 13.05 28.81
CA ALA A 320 -7.90 12.36 28.56
C ALA A 320 -7.91 11.45 27.32
N ASP A 321 -9.08 11.12 26.77
CA ASP A 321 -9.18 10.36 25.52
C ASP A 321 -8.81 11.20 24.30
N CYS A 322 -8.68 12.53 24.43
CA CYS A 322 -8.48 13.45 23.32
C CYS A 322 -7.11 14.12 23.38
N GLN A 323 -6.47 14.29 22.22
CA GLN A 323 -5.24 15.07 22.10
C GLN A 323 -5.42 16.49 22.63
N THR A 324 -6.60 17.06 22.42
CA THR A 324 -6.98 18.41 22.86
C THR A 324 -7.35 18.52 24.34
N ALA A 325 -7.26 17.41 25.08
CA ALA A 325 -7.76 17.27 26.45
C ALA A 325 -9.23 17.72 26.62
N ALA A 326 -10.03 17.70 25.54
CA ALA A 326 -11.38 18.24 25.53
C ALA A 326 -12.37 17.29 24.83
N CYS A 327 -13.10 16.52 25.64
CA CYS A 327 -14.19 15.68 25.18
C CYS A 327 -15.54 16.41 25.30
N THR A 328 -16.05 16.92 24.19
CA THR A 328 -17.29 17.73 24.15
C THR A 328 -18.35 17.02 23.31
N GLY A 329 -19.52 16.76 23.90
CA GLY A 329 -20.61 16.08 23.19
C GLY A 329 -20.30 14.62 22.82
N GLY A 330 -19.33 13.99 23.50
CA GLY A 330 -18.87 12.62 23.19
C GLY A 330 -17.88 12.53 22.04
N THR A 331 -17.35 13.66 21.57
CA THR A 331 -16.32 13.75 20.53
C THR A 331 -15.19 14.69 20.93
N CYS A 332 -13.97 14.40 20.49
CA CYS A 332 -12.83 15.26 20.71
C CYS A 332 -13.02 16.60 19.98
N ALA A 333 -12.86 17.70 20.70
CA ALA A 333 -12.91 19.03 20.13
C ALA A 333 -11.77 19.22 19.11
N PRO A 334 -11.93 20.11 18.11
CA PRO A 334 -10.82 20.51 17.25
C PRO A 334 -9.70 21.19 18.05
N ALA A 335 -8.47 21.09 17.53
CA ALA A 335 -7.30 21.80 18.04
C ALA A 335 -7.56 23.32 18.12
N SER A 336 -6.91 23.99 19.07
CA SER A 336 -7.13 25.42 19.29
C SER A 336 -5.87 26.11 19.82
N CYS A 337 -5.47 27.17 19.11
CA CYS A 337 -4.35 28.07 19.43
C CYS A 337 -4.54 28.93 20.70
N SER A 338 -5.32 28.49 21.68
CA SER A 338 -5.59 29.24 22.93
C SER A 338 -6.18 28.39 24.06
N ASN A 339 -6.11 27.06 23.96
CA ASN A 339 -6.69 26.14 24.94
C ASN A 339 -5.70 25.73 26.05
N GLY A 340 -4.45 26.16 25.97
CA GLY A 340 -3.41 25.89 26.97
C GLY A 340 -2.82 24.47 26.88
N VAL A 341 -3.08 23.76 25.79
CA VAL A 341 -2.60 22.41 25.52
C VAL A 341 -1.89 22.44 24.18
N ARG A 342 -0.72 21.79 24.10
CA ARG A 342 -0.09 21.56 22.81
C ARG A 342 -0.85 20.45 22.09
N ASP A 343 -1.57 20.81 21.03
CA ASP A 343 -2.34 19.86 20.24
C ASP A 343 -2.26 20.14 18.73
N GLY A 344 -2.77 19.21 17.91
CA GLY A 344 -2.61 19.28 16.47
C GLY A 344 -1.15 19.42 16.06
N PHE A 345 -0.87 20.36 15.15
CA PHE A 345 0.49 20.64 14.65
C PHE A 345 1.16 21.84 15.34
N GLU A 346 0.76 22.20 16.55
CA GLU A 346 1.43 23.23 17.35
C GLU A 346 2.89 22.84 17.67
N SER A 347 3.82 23.78 17.48
CA SER A 347 5.22 23.53 17.81
C SER A 347 5.50 23.69 19.30
N ASP A 348 4.75 24.55 19.97
CA ASP A 348 4.69 24.72 21.42
C ASP A 348 3.25 25.11 21.82
N ILE A 349 2.93 25.14 23.12
CA ILE A 349 1.56 25.37 23.61
C ILE A 349 0.94 26.63 22.97
N ASP A 350 -0.18 26.45 22.26
CA ASP A 350 -0.98 27.49 21.61
C ASP A 350 -0.24 28.30 20.52
N CYS A 351 0.84 27.79 19.92
CA CYS A 351 1.61 28.51 18.90
C CYS A 351 2.34 27.61 17.87
N GLY A 352 2.72 28.22 16.74
CA GLY A 352 3.36 27.56 15.60
C GLY A 352 2.36 26.92 14.63
N SER A 353 2.80 26.56 13.43
CA SER A 353 1.89 26.10 12.36
C SER A 353 0.82 27.14 11.98
N ALA A 354 -0.42 26.69 11.80
CA ALA A 354 -1.62 27.50 11.58
C ALA A 354 -1.91 28.51 12.72
N CYS A 355 -1.24 28.38 13.88
CA CYS A 355 -1.37 29.31 14.99
C CYS A 355 -0.45 30.53 14.84
N ALA A 356 -0.57 31.49 15.77
CA ALA A 356 0.39 32.58 15.84
C ALA A 356 1.81 32.03 16.07
N ALA A 357 2.82 32.67 15.47
CA ALA A 357 4.20 32.28 15.71
C ALA A 357 4.58 32.40 17.20
N CYS A 358 5.43 31.49 17.65
CA CYS A 358 5.89 31.34 19.01
C CYS A 358 6.90 32.42 19.44
N GLY A 359 6.92 32.72 20.73
CA GLY A 359 7.87 33.65 21.35
C GLY A 359 9.26 33.04 21.54
N LEU A 360 10.23 33.88 21.93
CA LEU A 360 11.59 33.42 22.25
C LEU A 360 11.59 32.32 23.33
N GLY A 361 12.41 31.30 23.12
CA GLY A 361 12.56 30.16 24.02
C GLY A 361 11.53 29.06 23.82
N SER A 362 10.43 29.30 23.11
CA SER A 362 9.44 28.28 22.76
C SER A 362 10.00 27.22 21.83
N VAL A 363 9.39 26.03 21.84
CA VAL A 363 9.74 24.94 20.93
C VAL A 363 9.30 25.31 19.50
N CYS A 364 10.18 25.01 18.54
CA CYS A 364 9.92 25.23 17.11
C CYS A 364 10.38 24.01 16.31
N ALA A 365 9.77 23.78 15.16
CA ALA A 365 10.17 22.79 14.16
C ALA A 365 10.66 23.44 12.86
N ALA A 366 10.35 24.72 12.65
CA ALA A 366 10.88 25.53 11.55
C ALA A 366 11.05 26.99 11.99
N ASP A 367 11.83 27.76 11.24
CA ASP A 367 12.07 29.20 11.50
C ASP A 367 10.77 30.00 11.61
N TRP A 368 9.82 29.69 10.72
CA TRP A 368 8.52 30.35 10.66
C TRP A 368 7.59 30.03 11.83
N ASP A 369 7.89 28.99 12.63
CA ASP A 369 7.19 28.79 13.91
C ASP A 369 7.53 29.91 14.89
N CYS A 370 8.59 30.70 14.67
CA CYS A 370 9.07 31.71 15.59
C CYS A 370 8.73 33.13 15.13
N THR A 371 8.31 33.98 16.07
CA THR A 371 8.14 35.42 15.82
C THR A 371 9.44 36.11 15.36
N SER A 372 10.59 35.51 15.64
CA SER A 372 11.91 35.96 15.19
C SER A 372 12.31 35.45 13.81
N ASP A 373 11.57 34.51 13.21
CA ASP A 373 11.96 33.78 12.00
C ASP A 373 13.32 33.04 12.16
N ALA A 374 13.57 32.52 13.36
CA ALA A 374 14.83 31.85 13.70
C ALA A 374 14.61 30.73 14.73
N CYS A 375 14.75 29.49 14.29
CA CYS A 375 14.67 28.26 15.08
C CYS A 375 16.05 27.61 15.23
N ASP A 376 16.61 27.60 16.44
CA ASP A 376 17.87 26.90 16.70
C ASP A 376 17.61 25.44 17.06
N HIS A 377 17.86 24.54 16.11
CA HIS A 377 17.70 23.09 16.25
C HIS A 377 18.79 22.42 17.09
N GLY A 378 19.95 23.06 17.29
CA GLY A 378 21.11 22.40 17.89
C GLY A 378 21.43 21.04 17.22
N ALA A 379 21.23 19.94 17.96
CA ALA A 379 21.40 18.56 17.46
C ALA A 379 20.10 17.72 17.49
N ALA A 380 18.95 18.35 17.75
CA ALA A 380 17.65 17.68 17.86
C ALA A 380 16.78 17.91 16.61
N SER A 381 15.72 17.12 16.47
CA SER A 381 14.75 17.28 15.36
C SER A 381 13.88 18.55 15.51
N THR A 382 13.65 19.00 16.75
CA THR A 382 13.00 20.28 17.09
C THR A 382 14.00 21.21 17.78
N GLY A 383 13.77 22.52 17.68
CA GLY A 383 14.63 23.57 18.20
C GLY A 383 13.94 24.49 19.21
N ARG A 384 14.58 25.63 19.48
CA ARG A 384 13.98 26.73 20.23
C ARG A 384 14.03 28.04 19.45
N CYS A 385 12.99 28.85 19.60
CA CYS A 385 12.97 30.19 19.04
C CYS A 385 14.06 31.06 19.67
N VAL A 386 14.93 31.58 18.84
CA VAL A 386 16.07 32.41 19.26
C VAL A 386 15.99 33.79 18.62
N THR A 387 16.80 34.72 19.12
CA THR A 387 17.00 35.99 18.40
C THR A 387 17.69 35.71 17.06
N PRO A 388 17.39 36.49 15.99
CA PRO A 388 18.00 36.31 14.68
C PRO A 388 19.53 36.40 14.66
#